data_AF-A0A257LPK4-F1
#
_entry.id   AF-A0A257LPK4-F1
#
_cell.length_a   1.000
_cell.length_b   1.000
_cell.length_c   1.000
_cell.angle_alpha   90.00
_cell.angle_beta   90.00
_cell.angle_gamma   90.00
#
_symmetry.space_group_name_H-M   'P 1'
#
loop_
_entity.id
_entity.type
_entity.pdbx_description
1 polymer ?
#
loop_
_entity_poly.entity_id
_entity_poly.type
_entity_poly.pdbx_seq_one_letter_code
_entity_poly.pdbx_strand_id
1 'polypeptide(L)'
;ALRLARAGDSPAALAAWEVLRQRNPEAFTRLAGEYVATAQAAGQADAARQALLPLFKQAPGIDLLRALAALDGTSAGNSPLLMDLLREQPSLSAAIELLDTPRQPWPDSARQAVRDAVARTARPLQRYRCAACGFEAQRHFWQCPGCLGWDTFPPQRIEEL
;
A
#
# COMPACT_ATOMS: atom_id res chain seq x y z
N ALA A 1 8.75 17.72 -12.38
CA ALA A 1 7.83 17.95 -11.26
C ALA A 1 8.60 18.14 -9.94
N LEU A 2 9.17 17.10 -9.33
CA LEU A 2 9.88 17.19 -8.03
C LEU A 2 10.96 18.27 -7.94
N ARG A 3 11.82 18.42 -8.96
CA ARG A 3 12.85 19.48 -8.98
C ARG A 3 12.23 20.89 -8.97
N LEU A 4 11.11 21.08 -9.67
CA LEU A 4 10.40 22.37 -9.73
C LEU A 4 9.73 22.68 -8.39
N ALA A 5 9.12 21.67 -7.76
CA ALA A 5 8.54 21.80 -6.42
C ALA A 5 9.59 22.18 -5.38
N ARG A 6 10.76 21.53 -5.40
CA ARG A 6 11.88 21.86 -4.51
C ARG A 6 12.49 23.24 -4.78
N ALA A 7 12.35 23.75 -6.01
CA ALA A 7 12.77 25.10 -6.38
C ALA A 7 11.74 26.18 -6.01
N GLY A 8 10.59 25.81 -5.43
CA GLY A 8 9.51 26.73 -5.06
C GLY A 8 8.60 27.15 -6.21
N ASP A 9 8.81 26.62 -7.42
CA ASP A 9 7.95 26.87 -8.58
C ASP A 9 6.74 25.92 -8.57
N SER A 10 5.83 26.18 -7.64
CA SER A 10 4.60 25.40 -7.47
C SER A 10 3.72 25.35 -8.73
N PRO A 11 3.52 26.44 -9.50
CA PRO A 11 2.74 26.41 -10.73
C PRO A 11 3.34 25.49 -11.81
N ALA A 12 4.64 25.60 -12.09
CA ALA A 12 5.27 24.74 -13.08
C ALA A 12 5.36 23.29 -12.61
N ALA A 13 5.53 23.07 -11.31
CA ALA A 13 5.49 21.74 -10.71
C ALA A 13 4.12 21.08 -10.91
N LEU A 14 3.02 21.78 -10.63
CA LEU A 14 1.65 21.28 -10.79
C LEU A 14 1.31 20.97 -12.26
N ALA A 15 1.74 21.81 -13.20
CA ALA A 15 1.60 21.50 -14.63
C ALA A 15 2.35 20.21 -15.02
N ALA A 16 3.57 20.02 -14.50
CA ALA A 16 4.32 18.79 -14.75
C ALA A 16 3.69 17.55 -14.07
N TRP A 17 3.08 17.72 -12.90
CA TRP A 17 2.33 16.66 -12.22
C TRP A 17 1.10 16.22 -13.01
N GLU A 18 0.38 17.17 -13.62
CA GLU A 18 -0.78 16.88 -14.45
C GLU A 18 -0.41 16.05 -15.68
N VAL A 19 0.70 16.40 -16.36
CA VAL A 19 1.23 15.60 -17.48
C VAL A 19 1.59 14.17 -17.02
N LEU A 20 2.20 14.03 -15.84
CA LEU A 20 2.53 12.70 -15.29
C LEU A 20 1.26 11.90 -14.99
N ARG A 21 0.26 12.52 -14.38
CA ARG A 21 -1.03 11.90 -14.04
C ARG A 21 -1.73 11.34 -15.28
N GLN A 22 -1.71 12.08 -16.39
CA GLN A 22 -2.32 11.65 -17.65
C GLN A 22 -1.54 10.54 -18.34
N ARG A 23 -0.20 10.61 -18.35
CA ARG A 23 0.65 9.67 -19.09
C ARG A 23 0.96 8.38 -18.33
N ASN A 24 1.11 8.46 -17.02
CA ASN A 24 1.46 7.33 -16.17
C ASN A 24 0.78 7.46 -14.78
N PRO A 25 -0.50 7.11 -14.68
CA PRO A 25 -1.26 7.18 -13.43
C PRO A 25 -0.62 6.36 -12.30
N GLU A 26 -0.08 5.18 -12.60
CA GLU A 26 0.54 4.30 -11.59
C GLU A 26 1.82 4.89 -10.99
N ALA A 27 2.65 5.54 -11.79
CA ALA A 27 3.82 6.25 -11.26
C ALA A 27 3.41 7.50 -10.48
N PHE A 28 2.32 8.15 -10.90
CA PHE A 28 1.78 9.32 -10.21
C PHE A 28 1.26 8.98 -8.80
N THR A 29 0.58 7.85 -8.59
CA THR A 29 0.05 7.47 -7.25
C THR A 29 1.15 7.36 -6.19
N ARG A 30 2.33 6.85 -6.56
CA ARG A 30 3.50 6.76 -5.67
C ARG A 30 4.06 8.12 -5.25
N LEU A 31 3.73 9.16 -6.01
CA LEU A 31 4.18 10.53 -5.78
C LEU A 31 3.04 11.43 -5.28
N ALA A 32 1.89 10.86 -4.92
CA ALA A 32 0.71 11.61 -4.51
C ALA A 32 0.98 12.52 -3.29
N GLY A 33 1.82 12.09 -2.34
CA GLY A 33 2.20 12.92 -1.19
C GLY A 33 2.95 14.19 -1.58
N GLU A 34 3.90 14.10 -2.50
CA GLU A 34 4.68 15.23 -3.01
C GLU A 34 3.81 16.18 -3.84
N TYR A 35 2.88 15.62 -4.62
CA TYR A 35 1.85 16.38 -5.32
C TYR A 35 0.98 17.17 -4.35
N VAL A 36 0.49 16.55 -3.27
CA VAL A 36 -0.33 17.20 -2.24
C VAL A 36 0.43 18.33 -1.55
N ALA A 37 1.69 18.10 -1.15
CA ALA A 37 2.51 19.14 -0.54
C ALA A 37 2.67 20.36 -1.48
N THR A 38 2.92 20.10 -2.77
CA THR A 38 3.01 21.16 -3.80
C THR A 38 1.67 21.90 -3.95
N ALA A 39 0.55 21.18 -3.98
CA ALA A 39 -0.77 21.77 -4.13
C ALA A 39 -1.18 22.60 -2.91
N GLN A 40 -0.86 22.15 -1.69
CA GLN A 40 -1.11 22.90 -0.46
C GLN A 40 -0.29 24.19 -0.43
N ALA A 41 1.00 24.13 -0.80
CA ALA A 41 1.85 25.33 -0.90
C ALA A 41 1.34 26.34 -1.95
N ALA A 42 0.62 25.86 -2.96
CA ALA A 42 0.01 26.70 -4.00
C ALA A 42 -1.43 27.15 -3.68
N GLY A 43 -2.01 26.77 -2.53
CA GLY A 43 -3.41 27.05 -2.20
C GLY A 43 -4.43 26.29 -3.05
N GLN A 44 -4.04 25.17 -3.67
CA GLN A 44 -4.86 24.36 -4.59
C GLN A 44 -5.27 23.00 -3.99
N ALA A 45 -5.50 22.93 -2.68
CA ALA A 45 -5.84 21.69 -1.98
C ALA A 45 -7.14 21.05 -2.52
N ASP A 46 -8.18 21.84 -2.78
CA ASP A 46 -9.46 21.33 -3.30
C ASP A 46 -9.33 20.71 -4.70
N ALA A 47 -8.54 21.34 -5.58
CA ALA A 47 -8.28 20.83 -6.92
C ALA A 47 -7.49 19.51 -6.86
N ALA A 48 -6.49 19.44 -5.97
CA ALA A 48 -5.74 18.21 -5.74
C ALA A 48 -6.64 17.08 -5.21
N ARG A 49 -7.55 17.39 -4.29
CA ARG A 49 -8.53 16.43 -3.78
C ARG A 49 -9.42 15.88 -4.89
N GLN A 50 -9.94 16.76 -5.75
CA GLN A 50 -10.77 16.38 -6.91
C GLN A 50 -10.01 15.53 -7.92
N ALA A 51 -8.68 15.74 -8.06
CA ALA A 51 -7.84 14.93 -8.95
C ALA A 51 -7.50 13.54 -8.35
N LEU A 52 -7.30 13.45 -7.03
CA LEU A 52 -6.91 12.19 -6.37
C LEU A 52 -8.08 11.26 -6.09
N LEU A 53 -9.27 11.80 -5.78
CA LEU A 53 -10.42 10.97 -5.39
C LEU A 53 -10.85 9.95 -6.48
N PRO A 54 -10.90 10.30 -7.78
CA PRO A 54 -11.18 9.33 -8.84
C PRO A 54 -10.10 8.24 -8.95
N LEU A 55 -8.82 8.61 -8.76
CA LEU A 55 -7.71 7.64 -8.80
C LEU A 55 -7.82 6.65 -7.64
N PHE A 56 -8.15 7.13 -6.44
CA PHE A 56 -8.38 6.26 -5.29
C PHE A 56 -9.53 5.29 -5.52
N LYS A 57 -10.62 5.74 -6.16
CA LYS A 57 -11.75 4.86 -6.50
C LYS A 57 -11.42 3.81 -7.57
N GLN A 58 -10.49 4.11 -8.49
CA GLN A 58 -10.10 3.18 -9.56
C GLN A 58 -9.08 2.14 -9.06
N ALA A 59 -8.10 2.59 -8.29
CA ALA A 59 -7.04 1.76 -7.74
C ALA A 59 -6.73 2.23 -6.31
N PRO A 60 -7.49 1.76 -5.31
CA PRO A 60 -7.24 2.10 -3.92
C PRO A 60 -5.82 1.70 -3.52
N GLY A 61 -5.17 2.56 -2.75
CA GLY A 61 -3.81 2.33 -2.28
C GLY A 61 -3.45 3.22 -1.11
N ILE A 62 -2.50 2.78 -0.31
CA ILE A 62 -2.11 3.47 0.93
C ILE A 62 -1.54 4.87 0.67
N ASP A 63 -0.79 5.06 -0.42
CA ASP A 63 -0.19 6.35 -0.76
C ASP A 63 -1.26 7.39 -1.12
N LEU A 64 -2.30 6.98 -1.85
CA LEU A 64 -3.45 7.82 -2.17
C LEU A 64 -4.29 8.12 -0.93
N LEU A 65 -4.50 7.14 -0.05
CA LEU A 65 -5.20 7.36 1.22
C LEU A 65 -4.49 8.41 2.08
N ARG A 66 -3.17 8.28 2.25
CA ARG A 66 -2.34 9.24 2.99
C ARG A 66 -2.39 10.63 2.37
N ALA A 67 -2.29 10.72 1.05
CA ALA A 67 -2.39 11.98 0.33
C ALA A 67 -3.77 12.65 0.52
N LEU A 68 -4.86 11.90 0.41
CA LEU A 68 -6.22 12.40 0.66
C LEU A 68 -6.42 12.82 2.12
N ALA A 69 -5.95 12.03 3.07
CA ALA A 69 -6.02 12.36 4.50
C ALA A 69 -5.26 13.65 4.82
N ALA A 70 -4.07 13.85 4.23
CA ALA A 70 -3.29 15.06 4.39
C ALA A 70 -4.01 16.30 3.82
N LEU A 71 -4.75 16.16 2.72
CA LEU A 71 -5.61 17.23 2.17
C LEU A 71 -6.79 17.54 3.11
N ASP A 72 -7.38 16.51 3.71
CA ASP A 72 -8.49 16.63 4.66
C ASP A 72 -8.03 17.08 6.07
N GLY A 73 -6.72 17.27 6.30
CA GLY A 73 -6.15 17.69 7.59
C GLY A 73 -6.24 16.63 8.69
N THR A 74 -6.30 15.35 8.31
CA THR A 74 -6.41 14.21 9.23
C THR A 74 -5.28 13.20 9.01
N SER A 75 -5.11 12.23 9.92
CA SER A 75 -4.23 11.09 9.68
C SER A 75 -4.92 10.04 8.79
N ALA A 76 -4.14 9.24 8.07
CA ALA A 76 -4.70 8.16 7.26
C ALA A 76 -5.45 7.13 8.12
N GLY A 77 -4.96 6.84 9.33
CA GLY A 77 -5.66 6.07 10.36
C GLY A 77 -7.09 6.55 10.66
N ASN A 78 -7.29 7.87 10.69
CA ASN A 78 -8.59 8.49 10.98
C ASN A 78 -9.40 8.81 9.72
N SER A 79 -8.92 8.43 8.54
CA SER A 79 -9.63 8.69 7.28
C SER A 79 -10.88 7.81 7.20
N PRO A 80 -12.04 8.35 6.80
CA PRO A 80 -13.25 7.55 6.57
C PRO A 80 -13.06 6.51 5.46
N LEU A 81 -12.06 6.70 4.58
CA LEU A 81 -11.75 5.81 3.46
C LEU A 81 -10.89 4.60 3.86
N LEU A 82 -10.33 4.58 5.07
CA LEU A 82 -9.39 3.51 5.49
C LEU A 82 -10.06 2.14 5.52
N MET A 83 -11.28 2.06 6.04
CA MET A 83 -12.00 0.79 6.15
C MET A 83 -12.43 0.25 4.79
N ASP A 84 -12.71 1.12 3.83
CA ASP A 84 -12.98 0.72 2.45
C ASP A 84 -11.69 0.23 1.77
N LEU A 85 -10.57 0.94 1.97
CA LEU A 85 -9.25 0.48 1.50
C LEU A 85 -8.91 -0.92 2.05
N LEU A 86 -9.07 -1.14 3.35
CA LEU A 86 -8.77 -2.42 3.97
C LEU A 86 -9.66 -3.55 3.46
N ARG A 87 -10.91 -3.26 3.12
CA ARG A 87 -11.86 -4.25 2.58
C ARG A 87 -11.52 -4.62 1.14
N GLU A 88 -11.21 -3.62 0.31
CA GLU A 88 -10.93 -3.81 -1.12
C GLU A 88 -9.50 -4.29 -1.37
N GLN A 89 -8.55 -3.80 -0.58
CA GLN A 89 -7.13 -4.13 -0.68
C GLN A 89 -6.50 -4.35 0.71
N PRO A 90 -6.73 -5.52 1.33
CA PRO A 90 -6.11 -5.87 2.59
C PRO A 90 -4.58 -5.81 2.46
N SER A 91 -3.94 -4.88 3.18
CA SER A 91 -2.50 -4.66 3.13
C SER A 91 -1.96 -4.35 4.52
N LEU A 92 -0.71 -4.74 4.79
CA LEU A 92 -0.07 -4.46 6.07
C LEU A 92 0.02 -2.96 6.34
N SER A 93 0.33 -2.15 5.34
CA SER A 93 0.45 -0.70 5.50
C SER A 93 -0.88 -0.07 5.93
N ALA A 94 -2.01 -0.47 5.34
CA ALA A 94 -3.32 0.00 5.76
C ALA A 94 -3.71 -0.54 7.15
N ALA A 95 -3.34 -1.78 7.47
CA ALA A 95 -3.57 -2.34 8.80
C ALA A 95 -2.79 -1.59 9.88
N ILE A 96 -1.54 -1.20 9.61
CA ILE A 96 -0.72 -0.38 10.51
C ILE A 96 -1.36 0.99 10.73
N GLU A 97 -1.83 1.67 9.69
CA GLU A 97 -2.56 2.95 9.87
C GLU A 97 -3.74 2.82 10.83
N LEU A 98 -4.50 1.72 10.74
CA LEU A 98 -5.59 1.45 11.66
C LEU A 98 -5.06 1.19 13.08
N LEU A 99 -4.06 0.32 13.21
CA LEU A 99 -3.47 -0.05 14.51
C LEU A 99 -2.81 1.13 15.25
N ASP A 100 -2.33 2.13 14.53
CA ASP A 100 -1.73 3.35 15.07
C ASP A 100 -2.78 4.36 15.57
N THR A 101 -4.07 4.10 15.37
CA THR A 101 -5.14 4.92 15.95
C THR A 101 -5.52 4.45 17.36
N PRO A 102 -6.08 5.35 18.20
CA PRO A 102 -6.66 4.95 19.48
C PRO A 102 -7.69 3.83 19.32
N ARG A 103 -7.65 2.84 20.21
CA ARG A 103 -8.46 1.60 20.15
C ARG A 103 -9.98 1.80 20.09
N GLN A 104 -10.51 2.99 20.40
CA GLN A 104 -11.94 3.19 20.58
C GLN A 104 -12.49 4.44 19.86
N PRO A 105 -13.64 4.30 19.15
CA PRO A 105 -14.30 3.06 18.73
C PRO A 105 -13.92 2.70 17.29
N TRP A 106 -13.16 1.62 17.12
CA TRP A 106 -13.06 0.96 15.81
C TRP A 106 -14.38 0.28 15.44
N PRO A 107 -14.73 0.20 14.15
CA PRO A 107 -15.89 -0.58 13.72
C PRO A 107 -15.67 -2.07 14.00
N ASP A 108 -16.76 -2.84 14.16
CA ASP A 108 -16.69 -4.30 14.42
C ASP A 108 -15.89 -5.06 13.34
N SER A 109 -15.89 -4.55 12.11
CA SER A 109 -15.14 -5.11 10.98
C SER A 109 -13.63 -4.87 11.05
N ALA A 110 -13.13 -3.97 11.91
CA ALA A 110 -11.71 -3.64 12.04
C ALA A 110 -10.85 -4.87 12.35
N ARG A 111 -11.30 -5.71 13.29
CA ARG A 111 -10.58 -6.93 13.66
C ARG A 111 -10.43 -7.88 12.48
N GLN A 112 -11.50 -8.05 11.72
CA GLN A 112 -11.52 -8.92 10.55
C GLN A 112 -10.62 -8.35 9.45
N ALA A 113 -10.68 -7.04 9.19
CA ALA A 113 -9.84 -6.35 8.23
C ALA A 113 -8.33 -6.50 8.52
N VAL A 114 -7.92 -6.33 9.78
CA VAL A 114 -6.52 -6.55 10.20
C VAL A 114 -6.13 -8.01 10.02
N ARG A 115 -7.00 -8.95 10.42
CA ARG A 115 -6.76 -10.38 10.24
C ARG A 115 -6.56 -10.74 8.77
N ASP A 116 -7.39 -10.20 7.88
CA ASP A 116 -7.32 -10.48 6.44
C ASP A 116 -6.04 -9.92 5.81
N ALA A 117 -5.62 -8.73 6.22
CA ALA A 117 -4.34 -8.15 5.80
C ALA A 117 -3.15 -9.03 6.23
N VAL A 118 -3.13 -9.48 7.50
CA VAL A 118 -2.09 -10.37 8.01
C VAL A 118 -2.11 -11.73 7.30
N ALA A 119 -3.29 -12.35 7.17
CA ALA A 119 -3.44 -13.66 6.54
C ALA A 119 -2.99 -13.65 5.07
N ARG A 120 -3.34 -12.59 4.33
CA ARG A 120 -2.91 -12.42 2.94
C ARG A 120 -1.39 -12.38 2.80
N THR A 121 -0.71 -11.63 3.66
CA THR A 121 0.75 -11.49 3.61
C THR A 121 1.48 -12.70 4.17
N ALA A 122 0.93 -13.36 5.19
CA ALA A 122 1.53 -14.54 5.81
C ALA A 122 1.45 -15.79 4.90
N ARG A 123 0.42 -15.91 4.06
CA ARG A 123 0.18 -17.10 3.23
C ARG A 123 1.39 -17.58 2.39
N PRO A 124 2.14 -16.73 1.66
CA PRO A 124 3.36 -17.19 0.97
C PRO A 124 4.47 -17.62 1.93
N LEU A 125 4.57 -17.01 3.11
CA LEU A 125 5.59 -17.33 4.13
C LEU A 125 5.28 -18.65 4.86
N GLN A 126 4.02 -19.05 4.93
CA GLN A 126 3.58 -20.31 5.54
C GLN A 126 3.89 -21.55 4.69
N ARG A 127 4.63 -21.40 3.58
CA ARG A 127 5.05 -22.50 2.69
C ARG A 127 6.44 -22.99 3.09
N TYR A 128 6.79 -24.18 2.64
CA TYR A 128 8.17 -24.65 2.61
C TYR A 128 8.82 -24.31 1.26
N ARG A 129 10.14 -24.11 1.25
CA ARG A 129 10.94 -23.85 0.04
C ARG A 129 12.12 -24.81 -0.06
N CYS A 130 12.26 -25.48 -1.19
CA CYS A 130 13.43 -26.30 -1.51
C CYS A 130 14.69 -25.41 -1.54
N ALA A 131 15.72 -25.76 -0.76
CA ALA A 131 16.98 -25.02 -0.71
C ALA A 131 17.83 -25.20 -1.99
N ALA A 132 17.58 -26.26 -2.77
CA ALA A 132 18.32 -26.54 -3.99
C ALA A 132 17.78 -25.81 -5.24
N CYS A 133 16.46 -25.73 -5.41
CA CYS A 133 15.86 -25.18 -6.64
C CYS A 133 14.77 -24.12 -6.41
N GLY A 134 14.44 -23.80 -5.16
CA GLY A 134 13.43 -22.79 -4.85
C GLY A 134 11.98 -23.23 -5.03
N PHE A 135 11.70 -24.50 -5.34
CA PHE A 135 10.32 -25.00 -5.41
C PHE A 135 9.58 -24.83 -4.07
N GLU A 136 8.39 -24.23 -4.09
CA GLU A 136 7.60 -23.95 -2.90
C GLU A 136 6.36 -24.83 -2.77
N ALA A 137 6.10 -25.36 -1.57
CA ALA A 137 4.96 -26.24 -1.28
C ALA A 137 4.30 -25.94 0.07
N GLN A 138 3.00 -26.25 0.22
CA GLN A 138 2.30 -26.06 1.50
C GLN A 138 2.68 -27.09 2.57
N ARG A 139 3.19 -28.25 2.15
CA ARG A 139 3.63 -29.33 3.03
C ARG A 139 5.09 -29.68 2.73
N HIS A 140 5.74 -30.28 3.71
CA HIS A 140 7.08 -30.82 3.55
C HIS A 140 7.08 -32.02 2.57
N PHE A 141 8.13 -32.13 1.77
CA PHE A 141 8.38 -33.26 0.87
C PHE A 141 9.81 -33.77 1.07
N TRP A 142 9.95 -35.06 1.37
CA TRP A 142 11.25 -35.73 1.46
C TRP A 142 12.00 -35.73 0.12
N GLN A 143 11.26 -35.90 -0.99
CA GLN A 143 11.81 -35.76 -2.34
C GLN A 143 11.17 -34.55 -3.02
N CYS A 144 11.98 -33.59 -3.46
CA CYS A 144 11.49 -32.36 -4.08
C CYS A 144 10.88 -32.63 -5.46
N PRO A 145 9.61 -32.25 -5.73
CA PRO A 145 9.01 -32.41 -7.05
C PRO A 145 9.69 -31.61 -8.18
N GLY A 146 10.36 -30.50 -7.86
CA GLY A 146 11.04 -29.65 -8.83
C GLY A 146 12.39 -30.20 -9.32
N CYS A 147 13.33 -30.49 -8.41
CA CYS A 147 14.67 -30.97 -8.75
C CYS A 147 14.90 -32.47 -8.53
N LEU A 148 13.91 -33.20 -8.01
CA LEU A 148 13.98 -34.63 -7.65
C LEU A 148 15.01 -34.99 -6.56
N GLY A 149 15.65 -33.99 -5.94
CA GLY A 149 16.59 -34.18 -4.84
C GLY A 149 15.91 -34.60 -3.53
N TRP A 150 16.60 -35.45 -2.78
CA TRP A 150 16.17 -35.92 -1.46
C TRP A 150 16.66 -35.01 -0.34
N ASP A 151 15.84 -34.84 0.69
CA ASP A 151 16.15 -34.07 1.90
C ASP A 151 16.61 -32.62 1.62
N THR A 152 16.03 -32.01 0.58
CA THR A 152 16.37 -30.65 0.12
C THR A 152 15.51 -29.56 0.76
N PHE A 153 14.51 -29.96 1.53
CA PHE A 153 13.57 -29.08 2.22
C PHE A 153 14.01 -28.87 3.66
N PRO A 154 14.25 -27.62 4.12
CA PRO A 154 14.41 -27.34 5.54
C PRO A 154 13.20 -27.83 6.35
N PRO A 155 13.38 -28.19 7.64
CA PRO A 155 12.28 -28.60 8.52
C PRO A 155 11.35 -27.45 8.92
N GLN A 156 11.73 -26.21 8.60
CA GLN A 156 11.02 -24.97 8.91
C GLN A 156 10.30 -24.42 7.68
N ARG A 157 9.19 -23.70 7.89
CA ARG A 157 8.54 -22.90 6.83
C ARG A 157 9.34 -21.64 6.55
N ILE A 158 9.05 -20.98 5.42
CA ILE A 158 9.70 -19.72 5.03
C ILE A 158 9.55 -18.64 6.10
N GLU A 159 8.42 -18.59 6.81
CA GLU A 159 8.17 -17.62 7.89
C GLU A 159 9.09 -17.79 9.10
N GLU A 160 9.73 -18.95 9.23
CA GLU A 160 10.61 -19.32 10.35
C GLU A 160 12.11 -19.32 9.96
N LEU A 161 12.43 -19.06 8.68
CA LEU A 161 13.80 -18.95 8.15
C LEU A 161 14.37 -17.55 8.37
#